data_AF-A0A1V2LXU9-F1
#
_entry.id   AF-A0A1V2LXU9-F1
#
_cell.length_a   1.000
_cell.length_b   1.000
_cell.length_c   1.000
_cell.angle_alpha   90.00
_cell.angle_beta   90.00
_cell.angle_gamma   90.00
#
_symmetry.space_group_name_H-M   'P 1'
#
loop_
_entity.id
_entity.type
_entity.pdbx_description
1 polymer ?
#
loop_
_entity_poly.entity_id
_entity_poly.type
_entity_poly.pdbx_seq_one_letter_code
_entity_poly.pdbx_strand_id
1 'polypeptide(L)'
;MQTSNLGLIFDFQRFSTHDGDGIRTVIFFKGCPLRCSWCQNPEGISSKQNLIFRKNKCIGCETCLNTCNNGSIIKENNNIKVVLDKTELSESLKLIDVCPTNALVMDSIYYTLDEAMEKVLKDKPFFKYNGGVTLSGGEIFFQINFVIELLKRLKEEGINTAIETSLFTSSHNLNKILPLVDTIFADFKIFDDILHQQYTKVSNKLIKSNLELILNSEHKKKLIVRTPMIPDITTATENIEKISSYIFNLYNDVKYEILNYNPLAIAKYNLVEDLKFCFEKDNPPLHTKEEMQTFYNISEKVGIKNLIKSN
;
A
#
# COMPACT_ATOMS: atom_id res chain seq x y z
N MET A 1 -26.96 2.56 8.71
CA MET A 1 -26.79 3.02 7.31
C MET A 1 -25.81 2.08 6.63
N GLN A 2 -26.14 1.59 5.44
CA GLN A 2 -25.28 0.65 4.68
C GLN A 2 -23.91 1.29 4.43
N THR A 3 -22.87 0.72 5.03
CA THR A 3 -21.47 1.12 4.87
C THR A 3 -20.88 0.74 3.50
N SER A 4 -21.70 0.30 2.55
CA SER A 4 -21.25 -0.16 1.22
C SER A 4 -20.78 0.96 0.28
N ASN A 5 -21.05 2.23 0.61
CA ASN A 5 -20.81 3.37 -0.27
C ASN A 5 -19.67 4.30 0.18
N LEU A 6 -19.00 3.98 1.28
CA LEU A 6 -17.88 4.80 1.80
C LEU A 6 -16.56 4.06 1.65
N GLY A 7 -15.54 4.77 1.18
CA GLY A 7 -14.16 4.33 1.11
C GLY A 7 -13.34 5.01 2.19
N LEU A 8 -12.66 4.22 3.03
CA LEU A 8 -11.75 4.72 4.04
C LEU A 8 -10.36 4.92 3.42
N ILE A 9 -9.99 6.18 3.19
CA ILE A 9 -8.78 6.57 2.46
C ILE A 9 -7.91 7.44 3.38
N PHE A 10 -6.61 7.15 3.43
CA PHE A 10 -5.66 7.89 4.26
C PHE A 10 -4.85 8.93 3.49
N ASP A 11 -4.73 8.79 2.17
CA ASP A 11 -4.05 9.80 1.35
C ASP A 11 -4.52 9.81 -0.10
N PHE A 12 -4.43 10.99 -0.71
CA PHE A 12 -4.51 11.22 -2.15
C PHE A 12 -3.18 11.85 -2.57
N GLN A 13 -2.20 11.01 -2.90
CA GLN A 13 -0.90 11.49 -3.34
C GLN A 13 -1.02 11.95 -4.79
N ARG A 14 -0.88 13.25 -5.01
CA ARG A 14 -1.02 13.88 -6.32
C ARG A 14 0.36 13.95 -6.99
N PHE A 15 0.36 13.89 -8.31
CA PHE A 15 1.56 14.04 -9.14
C PHE A 15 2.64 12.95 -8.96
N SER A 16 2.23 11.73 -8.62
CA SER A 16 3.13 10.58 -8.53
C SER A 16 3.63 10.16 -9.91
N THR A 17 4.90 9.77 -9.98
CA THR A 17 5.59 9.31 -11.20
C THR A 17 6.19 7.91 -11.09
N HIS A 18 6.05 7.26 -9.93
CA HIS A 18 6.62 5.93 -9.66
C HIS A 18 5.54 4.83 -9.57
N ASP A 19 4.27 5.20 -9.50
CA ASP A 19 3.13 4.29 -9.28
C ASP A 19 2.40 3.96 -10.59
N GLY A 20 3.16 3.94 -11.69
CA GLY A 20 2.73 3.66 -13.05
C GLY A 20 3.05 4.76 -14.06
N ASP A 21 2.71 4.52 -15.32
CA ASP A 21 3.04 5.42 -16.42
C ASP A 21 2.36 6.79 -16.29
N GLY A 22 3.08 7.83 -16.73
CA GLY A 22 2.62 9.21 -16.72
C GLY A 22 2.50 9.81 -15.32
N ILE A 23 1.83 10.96 -15.24
CA ILE A 23 1.52 11.60 -13.94
C ILE A 23 0.25 10.98 -13.39
N ARG A 24 0.30 10.53 -12.14
CA ARG A 24 -0.81 9.84 -11.50
C ARG A 24 -1.23 10.45 -10.17
N THR A 25 -2.50 10.28 -9.83
CA THR A 25 -2.98 10.44 -8.46
C THR A 25 -3.14 9.07 -7.84
N VAL A 26 -2.41 8.82 -6.76
CA VAL A 26 -2.47 7.56 -6.02
C VAL A 26 -3.42 7.70 -4.84
N ILE A 27 -4.40 6.82 -4.76
CA ILE A 27 -5.38 6.78 -3.67
C ILE A 27 -4.98 5.67 -2.73
N PHE A 28 -4.66 6.02 -1.49
CA PHE A 28 -4.19 5.08 -0.49
C PHE A 28 -5.32 4.66 0.46
N PHE A 29 -5.76 3.41 0.33
CA PHE A 29 -6.87 2.82 1.11
C PHE A 29 -6.40 2.21 2.43
N LYS A 30 -7.26 2.28 3.45
CA LYS A 30 -7.10 1.55 4.71
C LYS A 30 -7.48 0.07 4.59
N GLY A 31 -6.93 -0.74 5.50
CA GLY A 31 -7.16 -2.18 5.62
C GLY A 31 -6.17 -2.98 4.78
N CYS A 32 -5.39 -3.84 5.42
CA CYS A 32 -4.56 -4.84 4.75
C CYS A 32 -4.63 -6.16 5.52
N PRO A 33 -4.84 -7.32 4.85
CA PRO A 33 -4.79 -8.61 5.52
C PRO A 33 -3.35 -9.05 5.84
N LEU A 34 -2.36 -8.48 5.16
CA LEU A 34 -0.95 -8.76 5.42
C LEU A 34 -0.42 -7.94 6.60
N ARG A 35 0.68 -8.40 7.19
CA ARG A 35 1.49 -7.71 8.21
C ARG A 35 2.97 -7.82 7.83
N CYS A 36 3.31 -7.32 6.65
CA CYS A 36 4.69 -7.32 6.17
C CYS A 36 5.60 -6.61 7.17
N SER A 37 6.71 -7.23 7.55
CA SER A 37 7.64 -6.64 8.54
C SER A 37 8.34 -5.37 8.04
N TRP A 38 8.30 -5.11 6.72
CA TRP A 38 8.86 -3.92 6.05
C TRP A 38 7.79 -3.01 5.41
N CYS A 39 6.53 -3.09 5.85
CA CYS A 39 5.43 -2.33 5.25
C CYS A 39 5.77 -0.85 5.04
N GLN A 40 5.62 -0.36 3.81
CA GLN A 40 5.88 1.05 3.45
C GLN A 40 4.75 2.00 3.89
N ASN A 41 3.57 1.44 4.19
CA ASN A 41 2.37 2.16 4.60
C ASN A 41 1.72 1.47 5.81
N PRO A 42 2.41 1.41 6.97
CA PRO A 42 1.88 0.74 8.15
C PRO A 42 0.54 1.33 8.63
N GLU A 43 0.31 2.63 8.42
CA GLU A 43 -0.96 3.31 8.64
C GLU A 43 -2.12 2.69 7.84
N GLY A 44 -1.82 2.10 6.67
CA GLY A 44 -2.75 1.42 5.78
C GLY A 44 -3.21 0.04 6.27
N ILE A 45 -2.55 -0.53 7.29
CA ILE A 45 -2.81 -1.91 7.73
C ILE A 45 -4.13 -2.03 8.48
N SER A 46 -4.39 -1.13 9.43
CA SER A 46 -5.62 -1.15 10.23
C SER A 46 -6.83 -0.89 9.33
N SER A 47 -7.89 -1.67 9.51
CA SER A 47 -9.18 -1.43 8.87
C SER A 47 -9.99 -0.33 9.54
N LYS A 48 -9.52 0.17 10.68
CA LYS A 48 -10.16 1.24 11.45
C LYS A 48 -9.47 2.57 11.19
N GLN A 49 -10.28 3.62 11.24
CA GLN A 49 -9.82 5.00 11.37
C GLN A 49 -9.26 5.18 12.78
N ASN A 50 -8.04 5.69 12.93
CA ASN A 50 -7.42 5.88 14.24
C ASN A 50 -7.04 7.34 14.46
N LEU A 51 -7.11 7.78 15.71
CA LEU A 51 -6.53 9.05 16.13
C LEU A 51 -5.00 8.89 16.19
N ILE A 52 -4.27 9.80 15.55
CA ILE A 52 -2.81 9.81 15.56
C ILE A 52 -2.29 11.14 16.09
N PHE A 53 -1.09 11.07 16.68
CA PHE A 53 -0.37 12.23 17.20
C PHE A 53 0.89 12.52 16.38
N ARG A 54 0.97 13.71 15.81
CA ARG A 54 2.11 14.21 15.04
C ARG A 54 2.99 15.08 15.92
N LYS A 55 4.00 14.46 16.54
CA LYS A 55 4.93 15.11 17.47
C LYS A 55 5.53 16.42 16.93
N ASN A 56 5.91 16.45 15.66
CA ASN A 56 6.50 17.63 15.01
C ASN A 56 5.56 18.84 14.87
N LYS A 57 4.25 18.66 15.05
CA LYS A 57 3.26 19.75 15.06
C LYS A 57 2.85 20.19 16.46
N CYS A 58 3.23 19.46 17.51
CA CYS A 58 2.78 19.74 18.86
C CYS A 58 3.58 20.89 19.50
N ILE A 59 2.88 21.82 20.13
CA ILE A 59 3.48 22.93 20.90
C ILE A 59 3.49 22.69 22.42
N GLY A 60 3.09 21.50 22.88
CA GLY A 60 3.10 21.16 24.30
C GLY A 60 2.11 21.93 25.17
N CYS A 61 0.99 22.41 24.60
CA CYS A 61 -0.04 23.15 25.35
C CYS A 61 -0.88 22.29 26.31
N GLU A 62 -0.80 20.97 26.18
CA GLU A 62 -1.50 19.98 27.02
C GLU A 62 -3.04 20.08 27.04
N THR A 63 -3.64 20.89 26.16
CA THR A 63 -5.10 21.04 26.05
C THR A 63 -5.80 19.69 25.82
N CYS A 64 -5.21 18.81 25.00
CA CYS A 64 -5.74 17.47 24.78
C CYS A 64 -5.72 16.58 26.03
N LEU A 65 -4.68 16.68 26.88
CA LEU A 65 -4.62 15.94 28.15
C LEU A 65 -5.71 16.43 29.11
N ASN A 66 -5.89 17.75 29.21
CA ASN A 66 -6.88 18.36 30.09
C ASN A 66 -8.32 18.14 29.62
N THR A 67 -8.52 17.89 28.32
CA THR A 67 -9.85 17.68 27.73
C THR A 67 -10.26 16.21 27.68
N CYS A 68 -9.29 15.29 27.65
CA CYS A 68 -9.49 13.85 27.53
C CYS A 68 -10.16 13.25 28.77
N ASN A 69 -11.32 12.63 28.60
CA ASN A 69 -12.12 12.07 29.70
C ASN A 69 -12.01 10.55 29.83
N ASN A 70 -11.61 9.86 28.75
CA ASN A 70 -11.57 8.40 28.67
C ASN A 70 -10.15 7.81 28.78
N GLY A 71 -9.12 8.64 28.96
CA GLY A 71 -7.73 8.21 29.03
C GLY A 71 -7.15 7.75 27.69
N SER A 72 -7.74 8.14 26.56
CA SER A 72 -7.21 7.93 25.21
C SER A 72 -5.97 8.77 24.89
N ILE A 73 -5.73 9.84 25.65
CA ILE A 73 -4.51 10.66 25.60
C ILE A 73 -3.81 10.54 26.95
N ILE A 74 -2.55 10.10 26.92
CA ILE A 74 -1.67 10.07 28.10
C ILE A 74 -0.37 10.82 27.81
N LYS A 75 0.36 11.16 28.88
CA LYS A 75 1.69 11.73 28.79
C LYS A 75 2.74 10.66 29.10
N GLU A 76 3.63 10.39 28.16
CA GLU A 76 4.73 9.42 28.29
C GLU A 76 6.03 10.09 27.82
N ASN A 77 7.08 10.08 28.66
CA ASN A 77 8.38 10.70 28.35
C ASN A 77 8.28 12.15 27.84
N ASN A 78 7.47 12.99 28.50
CA ASN A 78 7.15 14.38 28.10
C ASN A 78 6.51 14.53 26.71
N ASN A 79 6.00 13.45 26.10
CA ASN A 79 5.26 13.51 24.85
C ASN A 79 3.82 13.03 25.06
N ILE A 80 2.93 13.50 24.19
CA ILE A 80 1.58 12.96 24.09
C ILE A 80 1.66 11.58 23.45
N LYS A 81 0.89 10.63 23.99
CA LYS A 81 0.67 9.30 23.44
C LYS A 81 -0.83 9.04 23.35
N VAL A 82 -1.27 8.56 22.20
CA VAL A 82 -2.65 8.14 21.98
C VAL A 82 -2.73 6.66 22.35
N VAL A 83 -3.65 6.27 23.22
CA VAL A 83 -3.90 4.88 23.61
C VAL A 83 -5.06 4.36 22.76
N LEU A 84 -4.76 3.66 21.66
CA LEU A 84 -5.76 3.32 20.63
C LEU A 84 -6.94 2.52 21.17
N ASP A 85 -6.72 1.58 22.09
CA ASP A 85 -7.79 0.76 22.70
C ASP A 85 -8.83 1.54 23.50
N LYS A 86 -8.50 2.79 23.87
CA LYS A 86 -9.40 3.71 24.58
C LYS A 86 -9.99 4.78 23.68
N THR A 87 -9.63 4.80 22.39
CA THR A 87 -10.15 5.80 21.45
C THR A 87 -11.59 5.49 21.06
N GLU A 88 -12.44 6.52 21.15
CA GLU A 88 -13.80 6.52 20.62
C GLU A 88 -13.93 7.70 19.65
N LEU A 89 -14.76 7.55 18.61
CA LEU A 89 -14.84 8.54 17.54
C LEU A 89 -15.29 9.92 18.06
N SER A 90 -16.32 9.98 18.89
CA SER A 90 -16.85 11.22 19.46
C SER A 90 -15.80 11.97 20.29
N GLU A 91 -15.08 11.27 21.16
CA GLU A 91 -14.00 11.86 21.95
C GLU A 91 -12.82 12.27 21.07
N SER A 92 -12.46 11.46 20.08
CA SER A 92 -11.37 11.76 19.15
C SER A 92 -11.63 13.05 18.37
N LEU A 93 -12.86 13.26 17.88
CA LEU A 93 -13.25 14.49 17.19
C LEU A 93 -13.14 15.71 18.12
N LYS A 94 -13.61 15.59 19.36
CA LYS A 94 -13.46 16.65 20.37
C LYS A 94 -11.99 16.99 20.66
N LEU A 95 -11.13 15.98 20.73
CA LEU A 95 -9.69 16.15 20.96
C LEU A 95 -8.97 16.81 19.77
N ILE A 96 -9.42 16.52 18.55
CA ILE A 96 -8.94 17.18 17.33
C ILE A 96 -9.32 18.66 17.35
N ASP A 97 -10.60 18.97 17.65
CA ASP A 97 -11.11 20.35 17.64
C ASP A 97 -10.40 21.27 18.64
N VAL A 98 -9.94 20.73 19.78
CA VAL A 98 -9.19 21.50 20.78
C VAL A 98 -7.68 21.56 20.52
N CYS A 99 -7.17 20.91 19.47
CA CYS A 99 -5.75 20.89 19.15
C CYS A 99 -5.37 22.08 18.24
N PRO A 100 -4.77 23.17 18.77
CA PRO A 100 -4.61 24.41 18.00
C PRO A 100 -3.69 24.28 16.78
N THR A 101 -2.86 23.24 16.73
CA THR A 101 -1.87 23.02 15.66
C THR A 101 -2.19 21.84 14.75
N ASN A 102 -3.34 21.18 14.96
CA ASN A 102 -3.68 19.93 14.28
C ASN A 102 -2.58 18.86 14.43
N ALA A 103 -1.96 18.80 15.61
CA ALA A 103 -1.05 17.72 15.98
C ALA A 103 -1.82 16.42 16.24
N LEU A 104 -3.07 16.50 16.69
CA LEU A 104 -4.01 15.38 16.73
C LEU A 104 -4.89 15.41 15.49
N VAL A 105 -4.94 14.31 14.76
CA VAL A 105 -5.77 14.15 13.55
C VAL A 105 -6.22 12.70 13.42
N MET A 106 -7.28 12.46 12.66
CA MET A 106 -7.56 11.11 12.17
C MET A 106 -6.54 10.75 11.08
N ASP A 107 -6.08 9.50 11.10
CA ASP A 107 -5.14 8.97 10.11
C ASP A 107 -5.78 8.70 8.74
N SER A 108 -7.10 8.78 8.64
CA SER A 108 -7.88 8.51 7.44
C SER A 108 -9.22 9.20 7.49
N ILE A 109 -9.93 9.25 6.36
CA ILE A 109 -11.24 9.86 6.19
C ILE A 109 -12.13 8.90 5.39
N TYR A 110 -13.41 8.81 5.77
CA TYR A 110 -14.42 8.15 4.96
C TYR A 110 -14.88 9.10 3.85
N TYR A 111 -14.73 8.66 2.61
CA TYR A 111 -15.19 9.39 1.42
C TYR A 111 -16.34 8.64 0.77
N THR A 112 -17.36 9.38 0.38
CA THR A 112 -18.29 8.93 -0.67
C THR A 112 -17.58 8.83 -2.02
N LEU A 113 -18.20 8.15 -2.97
CA LEU A 113 -17.69 8.08 -4.34
C LEU A 113 -17.57 9.48 -4.96
N ASP A 114 -18.55 10.36 -4.73
CA ASP A 114 -18.55 11.71 -5.29
C ASP A 114 -17.41 12.56 -4.72
N GLU A 115 -17.17 12.52 -3.42
CA GLU A 115 -16.06 13.25 -2.79
C GLU A 115 -14.69 12.73 -3.26
N ALA A 116 -14.54 11.41 -3.42
CA ALA A 116 -13.32 10.81 -3.95
C ALA A 116 -13.09 11.21 -5.42
N MET A 117 -14.13 11.17 -6.24
CA MET A 117 -14.08 11.60 -7.64
C MET A 117 -13.76 13.09 -7.76
N GLU A 118 -14.36 13.95 -6.93
CA GLU A 118 -14.08 15.39 -6.92
C GLU A 118 -12.60 15.69 -6.66
N LYS A 119 -11.97 14.94 -5.74
CA LYS A 119 -10.53 15.07 -5.48
C LYS A 119 -9.68 14.69 -6.68
N VAL A 120 -9.96 13.54 -7.29
CA VAL A 120 -9.21 13.02 -8.43
C VAL A 120 -9.37 13.91 -9.67
N LEU A 121 -10.60 14.38 -9.94
CA LEU A 121 -10.88 15.14 -11.16
C LEU A 121 -10.14 16.48 -11.22
N LYS A 122 -9.72 17.03 -10.08
CA LYS A 122 -8.83 18.20 -10.01
C LYS A 122 -7.47 17.94 -10.67
N ASP A 123 -7.06 16.68 -10.78
CA ASP A 123 -5.79 16.27 -11.39
C ASP A 123 -5.93 15.83 -12.85
N LYS A 124 -7.16 15.65 -13.35
CA LYS A 124 -7.42 15.14 -14.72
C LYS A 124 -6.64 15.87 -15.82
N PRO A 125 -6.46 17.20 -15.81
CA PRO A 125 -5.66 17.90 -16.83
C PRO A 125 -4.18 17.46 -16.90
N PHE A 126 -3.66 16.85 -15.84
CA PHE A 126 -2.27 16.39 -15.75
C PHE A 126 -2.09 14.91 -16.13
N PHE A 127 -3.17 14.14 -16.26
CA PHE A 127 -3.15 12.71 -16.64
C PHE A 127 -2.83 12.50 -18.13
N LYS A 128 -1.69 13.03 -18.58
CA LYS A 128 -1.15 12.89 -19.94
C LYS A 128 -0.22 11.68 -20.01
N TYR A 129 0.02 11.19 -21.22
CA TYR A 129 0.99 10.11 -21.49
C TYR A 129 0.75 8.85 -20.65
N ASN A 130 -0.47 8.31 -20.71
CA ASN A 130 -0.96 7.19 -19.89
C ASN A 130 -1.04 7.46 -18.38
N GLY A 131 -0.88 8.72 -17.95
CA GLY A 131 -1.20 9.16 -16.60
C GLY A 131 -2.66 8.90 -16.22
N GLY A 132 -2.97 8.93 -14.93
CA GLY A 132 -4.29 8.56 -14.45
C GLY A 132 -4.34 8.35 -12.95
N VAL A 133 -5.05 7.31 -12.52
CA VAL A 133 -5.23 7.00 -11.10
C VAL A 133 -4.64 5.63 -10.77
N THR A 134 -3.96 5.54 -9.64
CA THR A 134 -3.51 4.27 -9.05
C THR A 134 -4.21 4.05 -7.73
N LEU A 135 -4.81 2.88 -7.53
CA LEU A 135 -5.37 2.49 -6.22
C LEU A 135 -4.34 1.65 -5.45
N SER A 136 -3.91 2.12 -4.29
CA SER A 136 -2.88 1.51 -3.44
C SER A 136 -3.24 1.67 -1.94
N GLY A 137 -2.28 1.74 -1.02
CA GLY A 137 -2.53 1.82 0.42
C GLY A 137 -2.13 0.57 1.18
N GLY A 138 -3.12 0.02 1.87
CA GLY A 138 -3.12 -1.34 2.39
C GLY A 138 -3.40 -2.34 1.26
N GLU A 139 -4.57 -2.95 1.28
CA GLU A 139 -5.03 -3.88 0.24
C GLU A 139 -6.40 -3.42 -0.29
N ILE A 140 -6.45 -3.05 -1.57
CA ILE A 140 -7.67 -2.50 -2.19
C ILE A 140 -8.85 -3.49 -2.15
N PHE A 141 -8.57 -4.81 -2.15
CA PHE A 141 -9.60 -5.83 -2.03
C PHE A 141 -10.30 -5.85 -0.67
N PHE A 142 -9.72 -5.20 0.35
CA PHE A 142 -10.37 -5.03 1.66
C PHE A 142 -11.60 -4.12 1.58
N GLN A 143 -11.67 -3.24 0.57
CA GLN A 143 -12.77 -2.31 0.32
C GLN A 143 -13.39 -2.52 -1.08
N ILE A 144 -13.49 -3.79 -1.50
CA ILE A 144 -13.79 -4.18 -2.88
C ILE A 144 -15.03 -3.52 -3.50
N ASN A 145 -16.12 -3.36 -2.74
CA ASN A 145 -17.36 -2.78 -3.27
C ASN A 145 -17.17 -1.31 -3.68
N PHE A 146 -16.54 -0.51 -2.81
CA PHE A 146 -16.21 0.88 -3.12
C PHE A 146 -15.21 0.98 -4.28
N VAL A 147 -14.19 0.12 -4.29
CA VAL A 147 -13.16 0.09 -5.33
C VAL A 147 -13.74 -0.23 -6.71
N ILE A 148 -14.67 -1.18 -6.81
CA ILE A 148 -15.35 -1.51 -8.08
C ILE A 148 -16.08 -0.29 -8.63
N GLU A 149 -16.89 0.37 -7.79
CA GLU A 149 -17.66 1.54 -8.24
C GLU A 149 -16.77 2.72 -8.59
N LEU A 150 -15.70 2.95 -7.82
CA LEU A 150 -14.71 3.97 -8.14
C LEU A 150 -14.03 3.72 -9.50
N LEU A 151 -13.59 2.49 -9.77
CA LEU A 151 -12.97 2.15 -11.06
C LEU A 151 -13.93 2.31 -12.24
N LYS A 152 -15.21 1.98 -12.08
CA LYS A 152 -16.24 2.24 -13.11
C LYS A 152 -16.36 3.74 -13.40
N ARG A 153 -16.48 4.57 -12.35
CA ARG A 153 -16.59 6.04 -12.48
C ARG A 153 -15.34 6.65 -13.12
N LEU A 154 -14.15 6.17 -12.77
CA LEU A 154 -12.90 6.60 -13.42
C LEU A 154 -12.88 6.26 -14.91
N LYS A 155 -13.37 5.07 -15.29
CA LYS A 155 -13.47 4.66 -16.70
C LYS A 155 -14.49 5.46 -17.48
N GLU A 156 -15.65 5.77 -16.90
CA GLU A 156 -16.65 6.68 -17.50
C GLU A 156 -16.04 8.05 -17.83
N GLU A 157 -15.11 8.51 -16.99
CA GLU A 157 -14.37 9.75 -17.19
C GLU A 157 -13.19 9.63 -18.18
N GLY A 158 -12.94 8.44 -18.73
CA GLY A 158 -11.82 8.17 -19.64
C GLY A 158 -10.45 8.22 -18.95
N ILE A 159 -10.39 8.04 -17.63
CA ILE A 159 -9.15 8.05 -16.86
C ILE A 159 -8.51 6.67 -16.89
N ASN A 160 -7.20 6.61 -17.19
CA ASN A 160 -6.42 5.38 -17.13
C ASN A 160 -6.32 4.89 -15.67
N THR A 161 -6.54 3.59 -15.45
CA THR A 161 -6.57 3.01 -14.09
C THR A 161 -5.47 1.99 -13.88
N ALA A 162 -4.78 2.12 -12.74
CA ALA A 162 -3.84 1.14 -12.25
C ALA A 162 -4.21 0.70 -10.83
N ILE A 163 -3.81 -0.50 -10.45
CA ILE A 163 -3.94 -1.01 -9.08
C ILE A 163 -2.62 -1.55 -8.57
N GLU A 164 -2.39 -1.40 -7.27
CA GLU A 164 -1.34 -2.08 -6.53
C GLU A 164 -1.97 -3.03 -5.53
N THR A 165 -1.52 -4.28 -5.52
CA THR A 165 -2.14 -5.32 -4.71
C THR A 165 -1.17 -6.45 -4.39
N SER A 166 -1.37 -7.09 -3.24
CA SER A 166 -0.71 -8.37 -2.92
C SER A 166 -1.36 -9.56 -3.61
N LEU A 167 -2.51 -9.36 -4.27
CA LEU A 167 -3.41 -10.40 -4.76
C LEU A 167 -3.92 -11.36 -3.68
N PHE A 168 -3.86 -10.99 -2.40
CA PHE A 168 -4.49 -11.77 -1.33
C PHE A 168 -6.00 -11.51 -1.28
N THR A 169 -6.73 -12.12 -2.22
CA THR A 169 -8.18 -11.94 -2.40
C THR A 169 -8.81 -13.19 -3.01
N SER A 170 -10.14 -13.28 -2.98
CA SER A 170 -10.84 -14.36 -3.70
C SER A 170 -10.78 -14.12 -5.22
N SER A 171 -10.72 -15.22 -6.00
CA SER A 171 -10.79 -15.16 -7.46
C SER A 171 -12.06 -14.48 -7.97
N HIS A 172 -13.17 -14.60 -7.24
CA HIS A 172 -14.42 -13.88 -7.52
C HIS A 172 -14.25 -12.36 -7.49
N ASN A 173 -13.61 -11.84 -6.45
CA ASN A 173 -13.35 -10.40 -6.33
C ASN A 173 -12.35 -9.93 -7.39
N LEU A 174 -11.32 -10.74 -7.66
CA LEU A 174 -10.33 -10.45 -8.71
C LEU A 174 -11.00 -10.33 -10.09
N ASN A 175 -11.84 -11.29 -10.47
CA ASN A 175 -12.54 -11.30 -11.75
C ASN A 175 -13.45 -10.09 -11.97
N LYS A 176 -13.96 -9.46 -10.91
CA LYS A 176 -14.73 -8.21 -11.01
C LYS A 176 -13.85 -6.99 -11.34
N ILE A 177 -12.57 -7.02 -10.96
CA ILE A 177 -11.64 -5.89 -11.10
C ILE A 177 -10.87 -5.95 -12.42
N LEU A 178 -10.45 -7.14 -12.89
CA LEU A 178 -9.62 -7.29 -14.09
C LEU A 178 -10.16 -6.56 -15.36
N PRO A 179 -11.48 -6.52 -15.61
CA PRO A 179 -12.03 -5.76 -16.73
C PRO A 179 -11.98 -4.23 -16.54
N LEU A 180 -11.88 -3.76 -15.30
CA LEU A 180 -11.96 -2.35 -14.91
C LEU A 180 -10.60 -1.66 -14.74
N VAL A 181 -9.50 -2.40 -14.89
CA VAL A 181 -8.13 -1.90 -14.73
C VAL A 181 -7.35 -1.98 -16.03
N ASP A 182 -6.45 -1.01 -16.26
CA ASP A 182 -5.56 -0.99 -17.41
C ASP A 182 -4.18 -1.58 -17.06
N THR A 183 -3.70 -1.34 -15.84
CA THR A 183 -2.43 -1.86 -15.31
C THR A 183 -2.61 -2.50 -13.93
N ILE A 184 -1.93 -3.61 -13.69
CA ILE A 184 -1.95 -4.33 -12.40
C ILE A 184 -0.52 -4.48 -11.92
N PHE A 185 -0.19 -3.83 -10.81
CA PHE A 185 1.04 -4.08 -10.07
C PHE A 185 0.76 -5.10 -8.96
N ALA A 186 1.30 -6.31 -9.13
CA ALA A 186 1.06 -7.42 -8.22
C ALA A 186 2.34 -7.77 -7.46
N ASP A 187 2.33 -7.57 -6.14
CA ASP A 187 3.49 -7.88 -5.32
C ASP A 187 3.60 -9.37 -5.03
N PHE A 188 4.67 -10.01 -5.53
CA PHE A 188 5.04 -11.36 -5.15
C PHE A 188 6.34 -11.33 -4.36
N LYS A 189 6.20 -11.37 -3.02
CA LYS A 189 7.27 -10.93 -2.11
C LYS A 189 8.30 -12.02 -1.79
N ILE A 190 7.81 -13.21 -1.44
CA ILE A 190 8.60 -14.37 -1.05
C ILE A 190 7.98 -15.62 -1.68
N PHE A 191 8.79 -16.45 -2.34
CA PHE A 191 8.32 -17.67 -2.99
C PHE A 191 8.00 -18.80 -2.00
N ASP A 192 8.86 -19.01 -1.01
CA ASP A 192 8.64 -20.02 0.02
C ASP A 192 7.47 -19.63 0.93
N ASP A 193 6.51 -20.54 1.10
CA ASP A 193 5.27 -20.26 1.82
C ASP A 193 5.48 -20.13 3.34
N ILE A 194 6.45 -20.85 3.91
CA ILE A 194 6.75 -20.79 5.34
C ILE A 194 7.40 -19.43 5.66
N LEU A 195 8.40 -19.03 4.88
CA LEU A 195 9.02 -17.71 5.00
C LEU A 195 8.00 -16.59 4.71
N HIS A 196 7.15 -16.74 3.70
CA HIS A 196 6.11 -15.76 3.42
C HIS A 196 5.18 -15.57 4.62
N GLN A 197 4.72 -16.66 5.26
CA GLN A 197 3.91 -16.60 6.47
C GLN A 197 4.66 -15.96 7.64
N GLN A 198 5.94 -16.29 7.84
CA GLN A 198 6.76 -15.70 8.89
C GLN A 198 6.80 -14.17 8.79
N TYR A 199 7.03 -13.65 7.57
CA TYR A 199 7.28 -12.23 7.33
C TYR A 199 6.04 -11.39 7.02
N THR A 200 4.95 -12.00 6.52
CA THR A 200 3.73 -11.29 6.11
C THR A 200 2.47 -11.73 6.86
N LYS A 201 2.57 -12.77 7.68
CA LYS A 201 1.49 -13.39 8.47
C LYS A 201 0.37 -14.06 7.66
N VAL A 202 0.56 -14.26 6.36
CA VAL A 202 -0.38 -14.99 5.50
C VAL A 202 0.35 -15.95 4.57
N SER A 203 -0.35 -16.99 4.09
CA SER A 203 0.16 -17.90 3.06
C SER A 203 0.18 -17.22 1.69
N ASN A 204 1.19 -17.54 0.86
CA ASN A 204 1.25 -17.07 -0.52
C ASN A 204 0.50 -17.97 -1.51
N LYS A 205 -0.12 -19.07 -1.06
CA LYS A 205 -0.84 -20.00 -1.96
C LYS A 205 -1.97 -19.33 -2.73
N LEU A 206 -2.74 -18.47 -2.05
CA LEU A 206 -3.81 -17.70 -2.69
C LEU A 206 -3.25 -16.67 -3.69
N ILE A 207 -2.14 -16.02 -3.34
CA ILE A 207 -1.43 -15.07 -4.20
C ILE A 207 -0.95 -15.76 -5.48
N LYS A 208 -0.29 -16.92 -5.34
CA LYS A 208 0.15 -17.78 -6.45
C LYS A 208 -1.01 -18.19 -7.36
N SER A 209 -2.10 -18.68 -6.78
CA SER A 209 -3.29 -19.07 -7.55
C SER A 209 -3.90 -17.89 -8.33
N ASN A 210 -3.93 -16.69 -7.73
CA ASN A 210 -4.42 -15.49 -8.41
C ASN A 210 -3.45 -14.98 -9.50
N LEU A 211 -2.13 -15.09 -9.29
CA LEU A 211 -1.13 -14.82 -10.33
C LEU A 211 -1.32 -15.75 -11.52
N GLU A 212 -1.46 -17.06 -11.27
CA GLU A 212 -1.74 -18.06 -12.32
C GLU A 212 -3.01 -17.73 -13.08
N LEU A 213 -4.08 -17.34 -12.38
CA LEU A 213 -5.35 -16.95 -13.00
C LEU A 213 -5.14 -15.78 -13.96
N ILE A 214 -4.45 -14.71 -13.55
CA ILE A 214 -4.23 -13.53 -14.39
C ILE A 214 -3.34 -13.89 -15.59
N LEU A 215 -2.22 -14.58 -15.35
CA LEU A 215 -1.23 -14.91 -16.38
C LEU A 215 -1.76 -15.87 -17.45
N ASN A 216 -2.75 -16.70 -17.11
CA ASN A 216 -3.45 -17.58 -18.04
C ASN A 216 -4.69 -16.93 -18.70
N SER A 217 -5.02 -15.69 -18.36
CA SER A 217 -6.18 -14.97 -18.91
C SER A 217 -5.80 -14.01 -20.04
N GLU A 218 -6.81 -13.42 -20.68
CA GLU A 218 -6.65 -12.32 -21.63
C GLU A 218 -6.05 -11.04 -21.01
N HIS A 219 -6.05 -10.93 -19.67
CA HIS A 219 -5.53 -9.78 -18.94
C HIS A 219 -4.03 -9.86 -18.64
N LYS A 220 -3.34 -10.96 -18.98
CA LYS A 220 -1.92 -11.18 -18.67
C LYS A 220 -0.98 -10.06 -19.07
N LYS A 221 -1.29 -9.34 -20.16
CA LYS A 221 -0.48 -8.20 -20.65
C LYS A 221 -0.57 -6.94 -19.78
N LYS A 222 -1.59 -6.85 -18.91
CA LYS A 222 -1.78 -5.77 -17.94
C LYS A 222 -0.96 -5.96 -16.66
N LEU A 223 -0.48 -7.19 -16.41
CA LEU A 223 0.19 -7.56 -15.17
C LEU A 223 1.67 -7.18 -15.21
N ILE A 224 2.11 -6.53 -14.13
CA ILE A 224 3.50 -6.32 -13.76
C ILE A 224 3.66 -6.98 -12.39
N VAL A 225 4.41 -8.08 -12.34
CA VAL A 225 4.77 -8.70 -11.06
C VAL A 225 5.86 -7.86 -10.42
N ARG A 226 5.81 -7.64 -9.11
CA ARG A 226 6.79 -6.84 -8.37
C ARG A 226 7.37 -7.59 -7.19
N THR A 227 8.67 -7.43 -6.95
CA THR A 227 9.31 -7.94 -5.74
C THR A 227 10.19 -6.85 -5.13
N PRO A 228 9.89 -6.37 -3.91
CA PRO A 228 10.78 -5.45 -3.21
C PRO A 228 12.01 -6.19 -2.72
N MET A 229 13.19 -5.62 -2.93
CA MET A 229 14.47 -6.12 -2.45
C MET A 229 14.67 -5.61 -1.03
N ILE A 230 14.30 -6.43 -0.05
CA ILE A 230 14.41 -6.16 1.37
C ILE A 230 15.66 -6.91 1.86
N PRO A 231 16.65 -6.20 2.42
CA PRO A 231 17.89 -6.79 2.89
C PRO A 231 17.66 -8.04 3.75
N ASP A 232 18.41 -9.10 3.48
CA ASP A 232 18.39 -10.40 4.17
C ASP A 232 17.04 -11.14 4.21
N ILE A 233 16.00 -10.63 3.53
CA ILE A 233 14.67 -11.22 3.54
C ILE A 233 14.27 -11.66 2.14
N THR A 234 14.16 -10.74 1.19
CA THR A 234 13.71 -11.05 -0.18
C THR A 234 14.85 -11.01 -1.20
N THR A 235 16.02 -10.50 -0.81
CA THR A 235 17.24 -10.42 -1.63
C THR A 235 17.96 -11.76 -1.81
N ALA A 236 17.56 -12.81 -1.09
CA ALA A 236 18.14 -14.14 -1.23
C ALA A 236 18.06 -14.61 -2.69
N THR A 237 19.19 -15.04 -3.26
CA THR A 237 19.28 -15.51 -4.66
C THR A 237 18.21 -16.54 -4.98
N GLU A 238 18.03 -17.53 -4.10
CA GLU A 238 17.02 -18.58 -4.26
C GLU A 238 15.59 -18.02 -4.36
N ASN A 239 15.26 -16.95 -3.60
CA ASN A 239 13.96 -16.32 -3.68
C ASN A 239 13.73 -15.69 -5.07
N ILE A 240 14.71 -14.93 -5.56
CA ILE A 240 14.66 -14.25 -6.85
C ILE A 240 14.57 -15.28 -7.99
N GLU A 241 15.39 -16.33 -7.96
CA GLU A 241 15.40 -17.41 -8.96
C GLU A 241 14.06 -18.16 -9.00
N LYS A 242 13.51 -18.51 -7.84
CA LYS A 242 12.23 -19.24 -7.75
C LYS A 242 11.05 -18.38 -8.21
N ILE A 243 11.00 -17.10 -7.82
CA ILE A 243 9.97 -16.17 -8.31
C ILE A 243 10.08 -16.05 -9.83
N SER A 244 11.28 -15.76 -10.35
CA SER A 244 11.52 -15.56 -11.77
C SER A 244 11.14 -16.80 -12.58
N SER A 245 11.57 -17.98 -12.13
CA SER A 245 11.29 -19.25 -12.82
C SER A 245 9.79 -19.54 -12.85
N TYR A 246 9.11 -19.28 -11.73
CA TYR A 246 7.67 -19.50 -11.62
C TYR A 246 6.88 -18.61 -12.57
N ILE A 247 7.12 -17.30 -12.57
CA ILE A 247 6.37 -16.37 -13.44
C ILE A 247 6.74 -16.56 -14.92
N PHE A 248 8.00 -16.88 -15.24
CA PHE A 248 8.45 -17.17 -16.61
C PHE A 248 7.74 -18.40 -17.18
N ASN A 249 7.62 -19.47 -16.37
CA ASN A 249 6.96 -20.71 -16.80
C ASN A 249 5.45 -20.52 -17.02
N LEU A 250 4.82 -19.57 -16.33
CA LEU A 250 3.41 -19.21 -16.54
C LEU A 250 3.23 -18.33 -17.78
N TYR A 251 4.12 -17.37 -17.99
CA TYR A 251 4.11 -16.49 -19.15
C TYR A 251 5.50 -15.95 -19.45
N ASN A 252 6.12 -16.44 -20.53
CA ASN A 252 7.49 -16.10 -20.93
C ASN A 252 7.74 -14.60 -21.17
N ASP A 253 6.71 -13.85 -21.58
CA ASP A 253 6.77 -12.41 -21.82
C ASP A 253 6.23 -11.58 -20.63
N VAL A 254 6.16 -12.16 -19.42
CA VAL A 254 5.73 -11.46 -18.20
C VAL A 254 6.61 -10.25 -17.91
N LYS A 255 5.97 -9.14 -17.54
CA LYS A 255 6.67 -7.96 -17.01
C LYS A 255 6.97 -8.19 -15.53
N TYR A 256 8.23 -8.02 -15.16
CA TYR A 256 8.68 -8.21 -13.79
C TYR A 256 9.48 -7.00 -13.34
N GLU A 257 9.14 -6.43 -12.20
CA GLU A 257 9.79 -5.27 -11.62
C GLU A 257 10.46 -5.66 -10.29
N ILE A 258 11.75 -5.41 -10.20
CA ILE A 258 12.50 -5.57 -8.95
C ILE A 258 12.68 -4.18 -8.36
N LEU A 259 12.03 -3.96 -7.21
CA LEU A 259 11.98 -2.67 -6.53
C LEU A 259 13.14 -2.55 -5.55
N ASN A 260 13.83 -1.41 -5.57
CA ASN A 260 14.87 -1.14 -4.57
C ASN A 260 14.24 -0.92 -3.18
N TYR A 261 15.02 -1.19 -2.15
CA TYR A 261 14.66 -0.93 -0.77
C TYR A 261 14.45 0.57 -0.51
N ASN A 262 13.37 0.93 0.16
CA ASN A 262 13.15 2.28 0.67
C ASN A 262 13.29 2.31 2.21
N PRO A 263 14.39 2.88 2.75
CA PRO A 263 14.64 2.91 4.19
C PRO A 263 13.77 3.93 4.95
N LEU A 264 13.03 4.79 4.25
CA LEU A 264 12.26 5.87 4.89
C LEU A 264 10.97 5.40 5.57
N ALA A 265 10.54 4.15 5.32
CA ALA A 265 9.32 3.59 5.91
C ALA A 265 9.32 3.62 7.44
N ILE A 266 10.49 3.43 8.07
CA ILE A 266 10.63 3.39 9.53
C ILE A 266 10.04 4.64 10.22
N ALA A 267 10.09 5.80 9.57
CA ALA A 267 9.57 7.05 10.14
C ALA A 267 8.04 6.99 10.36
N LYS A 268 7.31 6.20 9.57
CA LYS A 268 5.86 6.03 9.66
C LYS A 268 5.44 5.07 10.78
N TYR A 269 6.33 4.19 11.24
CA TYR A 269 6.01 3.25 12.32
C TYR A 269 5.76 3.96 13.66
N ASN A 270 6.26 5.18 13.84
CA ASN A 270 5.93 6.02 15.01
C ASN A 270 4.45 6.49 15.03
N LEU A 271 3.72 6.36 13.92
CA LEU A 271 2.32 6.80 13.79
C LEU A 271 1.32 5.66 14.05
N VAL A 272 1.80 4.44 14.23
CA VAL A 272 0.97 3.26 14.47
C VAL A 272 1.39 2.59 15.78
N GLU A 273 0.43 2.13 16.57
CA GLU A 273 0.74 1.31 17.74
C GLU A 273 0.90 -0.17 17.33
N ASP A 274 1.64 -0.93 18.14
CA ASP A 274 1.80 -2.39 18.04
C ASP A 274 2.42 -2.95 16.76
N LEU A 275 3.07 -2.09 15.97
CA LEU A 275 3.84 -2.52 14.80
C LEU A 275 5.32 -2.16 14.98
N LYS A 276 6.16 -3.15 14.68
CA LYS A 276 7.61 -3.03 14.70
C LYS A 276 8.14 -3.13 13.28
N PHE A 277 9.00 -2.19 12.91
CA PHE A 277 9.73 -2.28 11.65
C PHE A 277 10.80 -3.36 11.76
N CYS A 278 11.06 -4.10 10.67
CA CYS A 278 12.03 -5.20 10.72
C CYS A 278 13.46 -4.74 11.05
N PHE A 279 13.80 -3.47 10.82
CA PHE A 279 15.12 -2.91 11.11
C PHE A 279 15.05 -1.74 12.11
N GLU A 280 14.85 -2.01 13.40
CA GLU A 280 14.70 -0.95 14.42
C GLU A 280 16.01 -0.21 14.75
N LYS A 281 17.16 -0.90 14.70
CA LYS A 281 18.46 -0.34 15.11
C LYS A 281 19.36 -0.05 13.91
N ASP A 282 19.55 -1.06 13.07
CA ASP A 282 20.44 -1.03 11.93
C ASP A 282 19.61 -1.08 10.64
N ASN A 283 18.96 0.04 10.32
CA ASN A 283 18.19 0.19 9.09
C ASN A 283 19.15 0.33 7.89
N PRO A 284 19.21 -0.64 6.97
CA PRO A 284 20.15 -0.56 5.85
C PRO A 284 19.84 0.63 4.94
N PRO A 285 20.81 1.14 4.16
CA PRO A 285 20.51 2.08 3.08
C PRO A 285 19.80 1.37 1.92
N LEU A 286 19.31 2.14 0.95
CA LEU A 286 18.92 1.58 -0.34
C LEU A 286 20.08 0.80 -0.97
N HIS A 287 19.78 -0.23 -1.76
CA HIS A 287 20.80 -0.98 -2.49
C HIS A 287 21.47 -0.09 -3.53
N THR A 288 22.78 -0.25 -3.65
CA THR A 288 23.58 0.36 -4.70
C THR A 288 23.17 -0.14 -6.08
N LYS A 289 23.57 0.59 -7.13
CA LYS A 289 23.32 0.16 -8.51
C LYS A 289 23.95 -1.19 -8.84
N GLU A 290 25.10 -1.51 -8.24
CA GLU A 290 25.80 -2.78 -8.45
C GLU A 290 25.06 -3.96 -7.80
N GLU A 291 24.57 -3.77 -6.56
CA GLU A 291 23.73 -4.77 -5.89
C GLU A 291 22.42 -4.99 -6.66
N MET A 292 21.74 -3.92 -7.08
CA MET A 292 20.53 -4.03 -7.90
C MET A 292 20.81 -4.74 -9.23
N GLN A 293 21.94 -4.45 -9.88
CA GLN A 293 22.35 -5.15 -11.10
C GLN A 293 22.57 -6.64 -10.87
N THR A 294 23.08 -7.03 -9.69
CA THR A 294 23.20 -8.44 -9.31
C THR A 294 21.83 -9.12 -9.24
N PHE A 295 20.83 -8.46 -8.64
CA PHE A 295 19.45 -8.98 -8.58
C PHE A 295 18.81 -9.10 -9.97
N TYR A 296 19.03 -8.10 -10.83
CA TYR A 296 18.55 -8.14 -12.21
C TYR A 296 19.17 -9.31 -13.00
N ASN A 297 20.49 -9.50 -12.86
CA ASN A 297 21.21 -10.58 -13.55
C ASN A 297 20.67 -11.97 -13.20
N ILE A 298 20.24 -12.19 -11.95
CA ILE A 298 19.64 -13.47 -11.51
C ILE A 298 18.37 -13.76 -12.33
N SER A 299 17.49 -12.77 -12.47
CA SER A 299 16.22 -12.91 -13.20
C SER A 299 16.42 -13.02 -14.71
N GLU A 300 17.38 -12.27 -15.26
CA GLU A 300 17.75 -12.34 -16.68
C GLU A 300 18.32 -13.72 -17.05
N LYS A 301 19.13 -14.35 -16.18
CA LYS A 301 19.66 -15.71 -16.39
C LYS A 301 18.56 -16.77 -16.48
N VAL A 302 17.44 -16.59 -15.77
CA VAL A 302 16.27 -17.47 -15.86
C VAL A 302 15.54 -17.31 -17.19
N GLY A 303 15.66 -16.15 -17.83
CA GLY A 303 15.07 -15.85 -19.14
C GLY A 303 14.00 -14.77 -19.13
N ILE A 304 13.83 -14.01 -18.03
CA ILE A 304 12.92 -12.86 -17.98
C ILE A 304 13.41 -11.78 -18.95
N LYS A 305 12.62 -11.50 -20.00
CA LYS A 305 12.95 -10.52 -21.04
C LYS A 305 12.46 -9.10 -20.71
N ASN A 306 11.29 -9.00 -20.09
CA ASN A 306 10.61 -7.73 -19.81
C ASN A 306 10.86 -7.29 -18.36
N LEU A 307 12.12 -7.27 -17.95
CA LEU A 307 12.53 -6.84 -16.62
C LEU A 307 12.53 -5.31 -16.53
N ILE A 308 11.76 -4.76 -15.60
CA ILE A 308 11.70 -3.33 -15.29
C ILE A 308 12.71 -3.05 -14.18
N LYS A 309 13.64 -2.15 -14.47
CA LYS A 309 14.73 -1.76 -13.57
C LYS A 309 14.36 -0.44 -12.90
N SER A 310 14.22 -0.47 -11.58
CA SER A 310 14.02 0.74 -10.78
C SER A 310 15.28 1.62 -10.88
N ASN A 311 15.11 2.91 -11.21
CA ASN A 311 16.18 3.90 -11.27
C ASN A 311 16.55 4.45 -9.89
#